data_AF-A0A8H3WYE5-F1
#
_entry.id   AF-A0A8H3WYE5-F1
#
_cell.length_a   1.000
_cell.length_b   1.000
_cell.length_c   1.000
_cell.angle_alpha   90.00
_cell.angle_beta   90.00
_cell.angle_gamma   90.00
#
_symmetry.space_group_name_H-M   'P 1'
#
loop_
_entity.id
_entity.type
_entity.pdbx_description
1 polymer ?
#
loop_
_entity_poly.entity_id
_entity_poly.type
_entity_poly.pdbx_seq_one_letter_code
_entity_poly.pdbx_strand_id
1 'polypeptide(L)'
;MKLRKVELNRLTKEEKSSIALKKALVMGKKLGKEILNSCFEIKNNKNQLENPSSYKDYFEALPTIIRSFFQALLTVLQQHKQKVVNNKRHQYRLPLKSFYTNQISKTTTLLISILLTIAFSGTKFWLSNIISSICQNPKLLPHL
;
A
#
# COMPACT_ATOMS: atom_id res chain seq x y z
N MET A 1 -47.65 -10.26 0.26
CA MET A 1 -46.71 -9.63 1.22
C MET A 1 -45.22 -9.94 0.97
N LYS A 2 -44.84 -11.06 0.31
CA LYS A 2 -43.42 -11.39 0.01
C LYS A 2 -42.73 -10.45 -1.01
N LEU A 3 -43.43 -9.98 -2.04
CA LEU A 3 -42.86 -9.15 -3.12
C LEU A 3 -42.36 -7.78 -2.63
N ARG A 4 -43.18 -7.04 -1.86
CA ARG A 4 -42.75 -5.74 -1.26
C ARG A 4 -41.51 -5.85 -0.37
N LYS A 5 -41.33 -6.97 0.33
CA LYS A 5 -40.16 -7.19 1.22
C LYS A 5 -38.89 -7.46 0.41
N VAL A 6 -39.01 -8.08 -0.77
CA VAL A 6 -37.88 -8.29 -1.70
C VAL A 6 -37.47 -6.98 -2.36
N GLU A 7 -38.41 -6.14 -2.79
CA GLU A 7 -38.12 -4.80 -3.33
C GLU A 7 -37.46 -3.88 -2.31
N LEU A 8 -37.98 -3.83 -1.07
CA LEU A 8 -37.41 -3.02 0.00
C LEU A 8 -35.97 -3.45 0.34
N ASN A 9 -35.70 -4.76 0.31
CA ASN A 9 -34.35 -5.31 0.50
C ASN A 9 -33.39 -5.00 -0.66
N ARG A 10 -33.91 -4.85 -1.89
CA ARG A 10 -33.10 -4.45 -3.06
C ARG A 10 -32.75 -2.97 -2.99
N LEU A 11 -33.73 -2.11 -2.73
CA LEU A 11 -33.54 -0.65 -2.60
C LEU A 11 -32.53 -0.32 -1.49
N THR A 12 -32.67 -0.95 -0.31
CA THR A 12 -31.72 -0.74 0.79
C THR A 12 -30.32 -1.28 0.52
N LYS A 13 -30.17 -2.29 -0.34
CA LYS A 13 -28.86 -2.81 -0.79
C LYS A 13 -28.22 -1.87 -1.82
N GLU A 14 -29.01 -1.31 -2.73
CA GLU A 14 -28.57 -0.34 -3.75
C GLU A 14 -28.14 0.98 -3.11
N GLU A 15 -28.88 1.48 -2.12
CA GLU A 15 -28.50 2.67 -1.34
C GLU A 15 -27.21 2.46 -0.56
N LYS A 16 -27.05 1.31 0.12
CA LYS A 16 -25.79 0.96 0.82
C LYS A 16 -24.60 0.89 -0.14
N SER A 17 -24.80 0.33 -1.33
CA SER A 17 -23.78 0.27 -2.39
C SER A 17 -23.38 1.68 -2.86
N SER A 18 -24.36 2.56 -3.09
CA SER A 18 -24.13 3.96 -3.47
C SER A 18 -23.36 4.74 -2.41
N ILE A 19 -23.68 4.54 -1.12
CA ILE A 19 -22.96 5.16 0.00
C ILE A 19 -21.52 4.64 0.08
N ALA A 20 -21.32 3.34 -0.06
CA ALA A 20 -19.98 2.74 -0.03
C ALA A 20 -19.09 3.28 -1.17
N LEU A 21 -19.64 3.39 -2.38
CA LEU A 21 -18.95 3.98 -3.52
C LEU A 21 -18.54 5.43 -3.25
N LYS A 22 -19.45 6.26 -2.74
CA LYS A 22 -19.14 7.65 -2.37
C LYS A 22 -18.00 7.73 -1.34
N LYS A 23 -18.01 6.87 -0.32
CA LYS A 23 -16.94 6.80 0.69
C LYS A 23 -15.58 6.45 0.07
N ALA A 24 -15.55 5.45 -0.82
CA ALA A 24 -14.33 5.04 -1.52
C ALA A 24 -13.77 6.18 -2.38
N LEU A 25 -14.63 6.89 -3.12
CA LEU A 25 -14.22 8.04 -3.93
C LEU A 25 -13.65 9.19 -3.08
N VAL A 26 -14.27 9.48 -1.94
CA VAL A 26 -13.77 10.51 -1.00
C VAL A 26 -12.40 10.10 -0.44
N MET A 27 -12.24 8.83 -0.05
CA MET A 27 -10.97 8.31 0.45
C MET A 27 -9.86 8.42 -0.60
N GLY A 28 -10.13 8.00 -1.85
CA GLY A 28 -9.18 8.10 -2.96
C GLY A 28 -8.79 9.54 -3.28
N LYS A 29 -9.76 10.47 -3.35
CA LYS A 29 -9.50 11.90 -3.57
C LYS A 29 -8.67 12.53 -2.46
N LYS A 30 -8.92 12.17 -1.19
CA LYS A 30 -8.15 12.65 -0.06
C LYS A 30 -6.70 12.16 -0.15
N LEU A 31 -6.50 10.85 -0.34
CA LEU A 31 -5.17 10.28 -0.49
C LEU A 31 -4.41 10.93 -1.67
N GLY A 32 -5.06 11.11 -2.82
CA GLY A 32 -4.47 11.80 -3.98
C GLY A 32 -3.97 13.20 -3.66
N LYS A 33 -4.75 13.99 -2.90
CA LYS A 33 -4.32 15.32 -2.45
C LYS A 33 -3.13 15.26 -1.51
N GLU A 34 -3.12 14.34 -0.54
CA GLU A 34 -1.97 14.18 0.36
C GLU A 34 -0.69 13.82 -0.40
N ILE A 35 -0.79 12.97 -1.43
CA ILE A 35 0.35 12.63 -2.30
C ILE A 35 0.87 13.88 -3.01
N LEU A 36 -0.01 14.71 -3.59
CA LEU A 36 0.42 15.92 -4.28
C LEU A 36 1.03 16.94 -3.31
N ASN A 37 0.48 17.05 -2.11
CA ASN A 37 0.95 17.95 -1.06
C ASN A 37 2.34 17.57 -0.53
N SER A 38 2.75 16.30 -0.66
CA SER A 38 4.10 15.87 -0.23
C SER A 38 5.22 16.34 -1.16
N CYS A 39 4.94 17.14 -2.20
CA CYS A 39 5.95 17.65 -3.13
C CYS A 39 7.15 18.31 -2.42
N PHE A 40 6.91 19.02 -1.32
CA PHE A 40 7.98 19.65 -0.54
C PHE A 40 8.87 18.61 0.17
N GLU A 41 8.29 17.61 0.84
CA GLU A 41 9.05 16.49 1.45
C GLU A 41 9.89 15.77 0.39
N ILE A 42 9.33 15.52 -0.80
CA ILE A 42 10.04 14.88 -1.92
C ILE A 42 11.23 15.72 -2.39
N LYS A 43 11.08 17.04 -2.49
CA LYS A 43 12.17 17.94 -2.89
C LYS A 43 13.29 17.97 -1.85
N ASN A 44 12.94 18.06 -0.57
CA ASN A 44 13.92 18.11 0.51
C ASN A 44 14.70 16.79 0.63
N ASN A 45 14.01 15.67 0.46
CA ASN A 45 14.61 14.34 0.61
C ASN A 45 15.10 13.77 -0.73
N LYS A 46 15.21 14.60 -1.78
CA LYS A 46 15.46 14.13 -3.16
C LYS A 46 16.67 13.22 -3.26
N ASN A 47 17.79 13.60 -2.64
CA ASN A 47 19.02 12.80 -2.69
C ASN A 47 18.83 11.41 -2.08
N GLN A 48 18.14 11.29 -0.94
CA GLN A 48 17.86 10.01 -0.30
C GLN A 48 16.84 9.19 -1.10
N LEU A 49 15.95 9.84 -1.84
CA LEU A 49 14.96 9.18 -2.68
C LEU A 49 15.54 8.68 -4.01
N GLU A 50 16.60 9.31 -4.52
CA GLU A 50 17.27 8.91 -5.77
C GLU A 50 18.48 8.02 -5.53
N ASN A 51 19.28 8.32 -4.51
CA ASN A 51 20.55 7.67 -4.20
C ASN A 51 20.68 7.40 -2.68
N PRO A 52 19.79 6.58 -2.08
CA PRO A 52 19.84 6.25 -0.66
C PRO A 52 21.13 5.52 -0.31
N SER A 53 21.66 5.80 0.88
CA SER A 53 22.79 5.06 1.46
C SER A 53 22.43 3.63 1.90
N SER A 54 21.13 3.40 2.16
CA SER A 54 20.60 2.10 2.57
C SER A 54 19.08 2.02 2.35
N TYR A 55 18.52 0.81 2.42
CA TYR A 55 17.05 0.65 2.40
C TYR A 55 16.35 1.46 3.51
N LYS A 56 16.94 1.53 4.71
CA LYS A 56 16.37 2.28 5.83
C LYS A 56 16.33 3.78 5.52
N ASP A 57 17.42 4.31 4.97
CA ASP A 57 17.53 5.70 4.53
C ASP A 57 16.45 6.04 3.48
N TYR A 58 16.28 5.16 2.48
CA TYR A 58 15.22 5.30 1.50
C TYR A 58 13.81 5.29 2.13
N PHE A 59 13.56 4.35 3.04
CA PHE A 59 12.25 4.20 3.69
C PHE A 59 11.90 5.39 4.59
N GLU A 60 12.88 5.97 5.28
CA GLU A 60 12.68 7.16 6.12
C GLU A 60 12.53 8.44 5.29
N ALA A 61 13.07 8.48 4.09
CA ALA A 61 12.93 9.61 3.17
C ALA A 61 11.54 9.72 2.52
N LEU A 62 10.73 8.64 2.53
CA LEU A 62 9.38 8.63 1.97
C LEU A 62 8.44 9.55 2.75
N PRO A 63 7.46 10.21 2.08
CA PRO A 63 6.54 11.10 2.76
C PRO A 63 5.77 10.42 3.89
N THR A 64 5.78 11.05 5.06
CA THR A 64 5.31 10.39 6.29
C THR A 64 3.83 10.06 6.23
N ILE A 65 3.00 10.97 5.74
CA ILE A 65 1.54 10.77 5.64
C ILE A 65 1.22 9.56 4.74
N ILE A 66 1.88 9.46 3.58
CA ILE A 66 1.68 8.37 2.62
C ILE A 66 2.15 7.05 3.23
N ARG A 67 3.32 7.07 3.87
CA ARG A 67 3.90 5.91 4.57
C ARG A 67 2.98 5.38 5.65
N SER A 68 2.49 6.23 6.54
CA SER A 68 1.57 5.85 7.62
C SER A 68 0.26 5.28 7.06
N PHE A 69 -0.28 5.86 5.99
CA PHE A 69 -1.48 5.37 5.34
C PHE A 69 -1.32 3.92 4.82
N PHE A 70 -0.28 3.66 4.03
CA PHE A 70 -0.05 2.32 3.46
C PHE A 70 0.35 1.30 4.53
N GLN A 71 1.12 1.69 5.55
CA GLN A 71 1.41 0.82 6.68
C GLN A 71 0.14 0.40 7.41
N ALA A 72 -0.77 1.35 7.71
CA ALA A 72 -2.04 1.04 8.36
C ALA A 72 -2.89 0.09 7.51
N LEU A 73 -3.03 0.38 6.20
CA LEU A 73 -3.76 -0.46 5.25
C LEU A 73 -3.20 -1.89 5.23
N LEU A 74 -1.89 -2.04 5.04
CA LEU A 74 -1.24 -3.34 4.95
C LEU A 74 -1.28 -4.09 6.28
N THR A 75 -1.20 -3.38 7.41
CA THR A 75 -1.32 -3.99 8.73
C THR A 75 -2.67 -4.69 8.89
N VAL A 76 -3.78 -4.02 8.53
CA VAL A 76 -5.12 -4.61 8.59
C VAL A 76 -5.21 -5.86 7.72
N LEU A 77 -4.71 -5.79 6.49
CA LEU A 77 -4.74 -6.93 5.56
C LEU A 77 -3.91 -8.12 6.05
N GLN A 78 -2.71 -7.85 6.59
CA GLN A 78 -1.83 -8.90 7.07
C GLN A 78 -2.32 -9.53 8.37
N GLN A 79 -2.87 -8.75 9.29
CA GLN A 79 -3.50 -9.26 10.52
C GLN A 79 -4.67 -10.18 10.17
N HIS A 80 -5.52 -9.79 9.22
CA HIS A 80 -6.61 -10.65 8.76
C HIS A 80 -6.09 -11.96 8.14
N LYS A 81 -5.11 -11.87 7.24
CA LYS A 81 -4.48 -13.05 6.63
C LYS A 81 -3.87 -13.98 7.69
N GLN A 82 -3.18 -13.43 8.67
CA GLN A 82 -2.59 -14.18 9.77
C GLN A 82 -3.66 -14.88 10.60
N LYS A 83 -4.76 -14.21 10.94
CA LYS A 83 -5.89 -14.80 11.67
C LYS A 83 -6.42 -16.03 10.94
N VAL A 84 -6.65 -15.93 9.63
CA VAL A 84 -7.12 -17.06 8.81
C VAL A 84 -6.12 -18.22 8.82
N VAL A 85 -4.83 -17.93 8.65
CA VAL A 85 -3.77 -18.97 8.66
C VAL A 85 -3.67 -19.63 10.02
N ASN A 86 -3.64 -18.85 11.10
CA ASN A 86 -3.50 -19.36 12.46
C ASN A 86 -4.73 -20.17 12.90
N ASN A 87 -5.93 -19.78 12.48
CA ASN A 87 -7.14 -20.58 12.69
C ASN A 87 -7.02 -21.97 12.05
N LYS A 88 -6.52 -22.05 10.81
CA LYS A 88 -6.26 -23.34 10.14
C LYS A 88 -5.17 -24.13 10.85
N ARG A 89 -4.05 -23.50 11.21
CA ARG A 89 -2.94 -24.18 11.92
C ARG A 89 -3.40 -24.75 13.27
N HIS A 90 -4.23 -24.01 14.00
CA HIS A 90 -4.83 -24.47 15.24
C HIS A 90 -5.69 -25.74 15.04
N GLN A 91 -6.49 -25.82 13.96
CA GLN A 91 -7.25 -27.03 13.63
C GLN A 91 -6.34 -28.26 13.42
N TYR A 92 -5.16 -28.05 12.85
CA TYR A 92 -4.15 -29.10 12.65
C TYR A 92 -3.18 -29.26 13.84
N ARG A 93 -3.42 -28.61 14.98
CA ARG A 93 -2.53 -28.60 16.16
C ARG A 93 -1.09 -28.19 15.86
N LEU A 94 -0.90 -27.34 14.85
CA LEU A 94 0.39 -26.76 14.48
C LEU A 94 0.65 -25.47 15.26
N PRO A 95 1.93 -25.11 15.51
CA PRO A 95 2.27 -23.87 16.21
C PRO A 95 1.80 -22.64 15.44
N LEU A 96 1.43 -21.59 16.16
CA LEU A 96 0.99 -20.33 15.57
C LEU A 96 2.12 -19.69 14.76
N LYS A 97 1.78 -19.05 13.64
CA LYS A 97 2.74 -18.27 12.86
C LYS A 97 2.92 -16.89 13.51
N SER A 98 4.17 -16.47 13.70
CA SER A 98 4.51 -15.12 14.15
C SER A 98 4.21 -14.06 13.08
N PHE A 99 4.04 -12.82 13.53
CA PHE A 99 3.76 -11.66 12.68
C PHE A 99 5.06 -11.04 12.18
N TYR A 100 5.26 -10.96 10.86
CA TYR A 100 6.49 -10.45 10.25
C TYR A 100 6.32 -8.99 9.83
N THR A 101 6.61 -8.06 10.74
CA THR A 101 6.52 -6.60 10.52
C THR A 101 7.41 -6.10 9.37
N ASN A 102 8.56 -6.73 9.15
CA ASN A 102 9.50 -6.38 8.06
C ASN A 102 8.87 -6.55 6.66
N GLN A 103 7.84 -7.38 6.52
CA GLN A 103 7.15 -7.51 5.23
C GLN A 103 6.25 -6.30 4.94
N ILE A 104 5.69 -5.67 5.98
CA ILE A 104 4.84 -4.46 5.85
C ILE A 104 5.66 -3.30 5.33
N SER A 105 6.84 -3.04 5.92
CA SER A 105 7.71 -1.95 5.49
C SER A 105 8.12 -2.14 4.03
N LYS A 106 8.59 -3.34 3.64
CA LYS A 106 9.00 -3.63 2.27
C LYS A 106 7.88 -3.43 1.25
N THR A 107 6.68 -3.95 1.53
CA THR A 107 5.52 -3.77 0.64
C THR A 107 5.04 -2.32 0.63
N THR A 108 5.08 -1.61 1.77
CA THR A 108 4.80 -0.17 1.85
C THR A 108 5.74 0.60 0.94
N THR A 109 7.05 0.39 1.08
CA THR A 109 8.07 1.03 0.27
C THR A 109 7.76 0.85 -1.21
N LEU A 110 7.56 -0.40 -1.65
CA LEU A 110 7.29 -0.72 -3.05
C LEU A 110 6.07 0.04 -3.61
N LEU A 111 4.94 -0.02 -2.90
CA LEU A 111 3.70 0.64 -3.35
C LEU A 111 3.87 2.16 -3.45
N ILE A 112 4.53 2.75 -2.47
CA ILE A 112 4.78 4.19 -2.44
C ILE A 112 5.74 4.59 -3.56
N SER A 113 6.82 3.84 -3.78
CA SER A 113 7.77 4.13 -4.87
C SER A 113 7.07 4.17 -6.22
N ILE A 114 6.21 3.18 -6.52
CA ILE A 114 5.44 3.14 -7.77
C ILE A 114 4.51 4.35 -7.86
N LEU A 115 3.78 4.65 -6.79
CA LEU A 115 2.81 5.74 -6.75
C LEU A 115 3.49 7.11 -6.93
N LEU A 116 4.62 7.33 -6.28
CA LEU A 116 5.38 8.55 -6.38
C LEU A 116 6.01 8.72 -7.76
N THR A 117 6.48 7.63 -8.40
CA THR A 117 6.94 7.67 -9.79
C THR A 117 5.84 8.13 -10.76
N ILE A 118 4.58 7.77 -10.50
CA ILE A 118 3.44 8.23 -11.30
C ILE A 118 3.14 9.72 -11.01
N ALA A 119 3.17 10.11 -9.74
CA ALA A 119 2.80 11.47 -9.32
C ALA A 119 3.88 12.53 -9.62
N PHE A 120 5.15 12.14 -9.65
CA PHE A 120 6.30 13.06 -9.74
C PHE A 120 7.31 12.59 -10.78
N SER A 121 7.23 13.15 -11.99
CA SER A 121 8.15 12.83 -13.10
C SER A 121 9.57 13.40 -12.94
N GLY A 122 9.76 14.38 -12.04
CA GLY A 122 11.04 15.07 -11.83
C GLY A 122 12.01 14.37 -10.87
N THR A 123 11.63 13.23 -10.31
CA THR A 123 12.42 12.49 -9.32
C THR A 123 12.61 11.04 -9.73
N LYS A 124 13.86 10.61 -9.74
CA LYS A 124 14.31 9.26 -10.10
C LYS A 124 14.25 8.33 -8.88
N PHE A 125 13.05 7.96 -8.45
CA PHE A 125 12.87 7.10 -7.27
C PHE A 125 13.68 5.80 -7.39
N TRP A 126 14.62 5.62 -6.45
CA TRP A 126 15.61 4.55 -6.43
C TRP A 126 15.00 3.17 -6.67
N LEU A 127 13.97 2.80 -5.89
CA LEU A 127 13.38 1.47 -5.98
C LEU A 127 12.66 1.24 -7.31
N SER A 128 11.89 2.21 -7.81
CA SER A 128 11.21 2.11 -9.10
C SER A 128 12.21 1.98 -10.25
N ASN A 129 13.31 2.73 -10.20
CA ASN A 129 14.37 2.66 -11.18
C ASN A 129 15.09 1.31 -11.17
N ILE A 130 15.48 0.81 -9.98
CA ILE A 130 16.12 -0.51 -9.86
C ILE A 130 15.22 -1.59 -10.43
N ILE A 131 13.94 -1.61 -10.07
CA ILE A 131 12.99 -2.61 -10.56
C ILE A 131 12.86 -2.51 -12.08
N SER A 132 12.74 -1.30 -12.63
CA SER A 132 12.68 -1.10 -14.09
C SER A 132 13.95 -1.62 -14.78
N SER A 133 15.13 -1.32 -14.24
CA SER A 133 16.41 -1.78 -14.78
C SER A 133 16.54 -3.31 -14.73
N ILE A 134 16.16 -3.95 -13.63
CA ILE A 134 16.15 -5.40 -13.49
C ILE A 134 15.19 -6.04 -14.49
N CYS A 135 13.98 -5.49 -14.64
CA CYS A 135 12.99 -6.00 -15.59
C CYS A 135 13.46 -5.90 -17.04
N GLN A 136 14.23 -4.86 -17.38
CA GLN A 136 14.80 -4.68 -18.72
C GLN A 136 16.05 -5.55 -18.94
N ASN A 137 16.85 -5.76 -17.90
CA ASN A 137 18.05 -6.58 -17.96
C ASN A 137 18.19 -7.47 -16.71
N PRO A 138 17.62 -8.69 -16.74
CA PRO A 138 17.62 -9.58 -15.57
C PRO A 138 19.03 -10.09 -15.19
N LYS A 139 20.03 -9.93 -16.06
CA LYS A 139 21.43 -10.26 -15.76
C LYS A 139 22.05 -9.37 -14.67
N LEU A 140 21.37 -8.31 -14.25
CA LEU A 140 21.79 -7.42 -13.16
C LEU A 140 21.47 -7.98 -11.77
N LEU A 141 20.59 -8.98 -11.64
CA LEU A 141 20.20 -9.58 -10.35
C LEU A 141 21.37 -10.08 -9.48
N PRO A 142 22.43 -10.69 -10.03
CA PRO A 142 23.56 -11.18 -9.22
C PRO A 142 24.43 -10.07 -8.61
N HIS A 143 24.23 -8.81 -9.01
CA HIS A 143 25.08 -7.67 -8.64
C HIS A 143 24.39 -6.69 -7.65
N LEU A 144 23.23 -7.08 -7.12
CA LEU A 144 22.42 -6.34 -6.14
C LEU A 144 22.52 -6.98 -4.75
#